data_AF-A0A6U2AVA1-F1
#
_entry.id   AF-A0A6U2AVA1-F1
#
_cell.length_a   1.000
_cell.length_b   1.000
_cell.length_c   1.000
_cell.angle_alpha   90.00
_cell.angle_beta   90.00
_cell.angle_gamma   90.00
#
_symmetry.space_group_name_H-M   'P 1'
#
loop_
_entity.id
_entity.type
_entity.pdbx_description
1 polymer ?
#
loop_
_entity_poly.entity_id
_entity_poly.type
_entity_poly.pdbx_seq_one_letter_code
_entity_poly.pdbx_strand_id
1 'polypeptide(L)'
;MPKWLSITTGADVAFYAGKRVSLPERRGKVVVFQTTASRAWFLHRVLRSLICCVLLTLVSMVAAAGRGHEARWLAKFTMAFSLAIQCVSGVCFALEGSILAMIECFLWIPTYLTVVLALFWEKRFLHFLLLSVVADVAAVSVQACLVDGEYTASFFRNNVPVQGCVLFCLMLWVKVSRWHALQKSRKLVEKDQKQYERVWTMHVGCDREEATLRLLENKVASINLRGHVCRQHERKRFNEITSVSHGWTTQTPDFLLDSLGFRTVPNTIDLSRPVTSLDQLYACASVVNAIVLDKLKTWALQSDGMFPLESASGVQTELEFRRWSDVEGTQDEELVKWSCLKKYHRATEKVTRSYGYDTSRLLDVCRHAIIFETIKDLSRCLDVIVGDTDVSIERIKNRFSRAYDPDESAGYRDFSINLRLVTPETIALGVEAHVCEVQLILKSFANIKTLNGHKRYIAWRNWRGL
;
A
#
# COMPACT_ATOMS: atom_id res chain seq x y z
N MET A 1 5.38 45.40 65.35
CA MET A 1 6.75 45.81 65.01
C MET A 1 7.75 45.10 65.92
N PRO A 2 8.41 44.03 65.47
CA PRO A 2 9.58 43.45 66.13
C PRO A 2 10.87 43.95 65.48
N LYS A 3 11.93 44.07 66.31
CA LYS A 3 13.26 44.54 65.94
C LYS A 3 14.03 43.49 65.14
N TRP A 4 14.78 44.00 64.17
CA TRP A 4 15.61 43.29 63.21
C TRP A 4 16.82 42.60 63.86
N LEU A 5 17.08 41.36 63.44
CA LEU A 5 18.36 40.66 63.63
C LEU A 5 19.34 41.10 62.53
N SER A 6 20.50 41.62 62.93
CA SER A 6 21.66 41.80 62.04
C SER A 6 22.57 40.56 62.12
N ILE A 7 22.84 39.95 60.98
CA ILE A 7 23.80 38.86 60.81
C ILE A 7 25.18 39.49 60.60
N THR A 8 26.11 39.25 61.52
CA THR A 8 27.54 39.55 61.35
C THR A 8 28.25 38.37 60.70
N THR A 9 28.79 38.59 59.51
CA THR A 9 29.80 37.76 58.85
C THR A 9 31.15 37.97 59.51
N GLY A 10 31.71 36.92 60.10
CA GLY A 10 33.08 36.90 60.61
C GLY A 10 33.81 35.67 60.07
N ALA A 11 34.58 35.88 59.00
CA ALA A 11 35.56 34.94 58.52
C ALA A 11 36.85 35.20 59.28
N ASP A 12 37.26 34.27 60.15
CA ASP A 12 38.60 34.25 60.72
C ASP A 12 39.30 32.95 60.34
N VAL A 13 40.30 33.13 59.49
CA VAL A 13 41.29 32.14 59.07
C VAL A 13 42.33 32.06 60.19
N ALA A 14 42.29 30.99 60.98
CA ALA A 14 43.37 30.66 61.91
C ALA A 14 44.21 29.51 61.33
N PHE A 15 45.40 29.86 60.85
CA PHE A 15 46.50 28.95 60.59
C PHE A 15 46.97 28.33 61.92
N TYR A 16 46.63 27.06 62.18
CA TYR A 16 47.26 26.28 63.24
C TYR A 16 48.29 25.32 62.63
N ALA A 17 49.56 25.68 62.78
CA ALA A 17 50.67 24.76 62.61
C ALA A 17 50.76 23.80 63.79
N GLY A 18 51.01 22.52 63.50
CA GLY A 18 51.70 21.62 64.44
C GLY A 18 50.85 20.80 65.41
N LYS A 19 50.28 19.69 64.91
CA LYS A 19 50.43 18.35 65.49
C LYS A 19 49.70 17.33 64.61
N ARG A 20 50.44 16.39 64.00
CA ARG A 20 49.85 15.14 63.51
C ARG A 20 49.41 14.33 64.74
N VAL A 21 48.19 14.55 65.19
CA VAL A 21 47.48 13.58 66.02
C VAL A 21 46.95 12.53 65.05
N SER A 22 47.50 11.33 65.11
CA SER A 22 46.93 10.15 64.49
C SER A 22 45.55 9.89 65.12
N LEU A 23 44.51 10.46 64.52
CA LEU A 23 43.14 10.09 64.83
C LEU A 23 42.97 8.60 64.47
N PRO A 24 42.38 7.78 65.35
CA PRO A 24 42.09 6.40 65.03
C PRO A 24 41.17 6.39 63.82
N GLU A 25 41.56 5.61 62.81
CA GLU A 25 40.80 5.31 61.60
C GLU A 25 39.47 4.65 62.02
N ARG A 26 38.51 5.46 62.47
CA ARG A 26 37.13 5.04 62.62
C ARG A 26 36.63 4.82 61.20
N ARG A 27 36.75 3.58 60.74
CA ARG A 27 35.88 2.98 59.73
C ARG A 27 34.45 3.01 60.28
N GLY A 28 33.89 4.21 60.43
CA GLY A 28 32.47 4.40 60.52
C GLY A 28 31.94 3.95 59.18
N LYS A 29 31.42 2.71 59.13
CA LYS A 29 30.52 2.31 58.05
C LYS A 29 29.44 3.38 58.02
N VAL A 30 29.53 4.31 57.08
CA VAL A 30 28.40 5.14 56.69
C VAL A 30 27.43 4.13 56.12
N VAL A 31 26.57 3.61 56.99
CA VAL A 31 25.41 2.83 56.58
C VAL A 31 24.53 3.85 55.90
N VAL A 32 24.73 4.00 54.59
CA VAL A 32 23.82 4.72 53.72
C VAL A 32 22.49 4.00 53.87
N PHE A 33 21.61 4.56 54.71
CA PHE A 33 20.23 4.12 54.81
C PHE A 33 19.59 4.42 53.45
N GLN A 34 19.66 3.46 52.53
CA GLN A 34 18.75 3.43 51.39
C GLN A 34 17.35 3.34 51.97
N THR A 35 16.64 4.47 51.95
CA THR A 35 15.26 4.57 52.39
C THR A 35 14.42 3.58 51.60
N THR A 36 13.40 3.00 52.23
CA THR A 36 12.43 2.10 51.60
C THR A 36 11.82 2.69 50.31
N ALA A 37 11.72 4.01 50.23
CA ALA A 37 11.33 4.76 49.04
C ALA A 37 12.24 4.50 47.82
N SER A 38 13.56 4.36 48.02
CA SER A 38 14.50 4.11 46.91
C SER A 38 14.31 2.72 46.27
N ARG A 39 13.89 1.72 47.07
CA ARG A 39 13.62 0.36 46.58
C ARG A 39 12.29 0.27 45.85
N ALA A 40 11.25 0.91 46.36
CA ALA A 40 9.96 1.00 45.69
C ALA A 40 10.08 1.74 44.35
N TRP A 41 10.86 2.82 44.32
CA TRP A 41 11.17 3.56 43.09
C TRP A 41 11.91 2.71 42.05
N PHE A 42 12.95 1.99 42.48
CA PHE A 42 13.69 1.08 41.61
C PHE A 42 12.79 -0.02 41.04
N LEU A 43 11.98 -0.67 41.90
CA LEU A 43 11.07 -1.73 41.49
C LEU A 43 10.03 -1.22 40.49
N HIS A 44 9.44 -0.04 40.74
CA HIS A 44 8.49 0.59 39.82
C HIS A 44 9.13 0.88 38.46
N ARG A 45 10.36 1.42 38.43
CA ARG A 45 11.10 1.71 37.19
C ARG A 45 11.40 0.45 36.40
N VAL A 46 11.81 -0.63 37.06
CA VAL A 46 12.07 -1.93 36.43
C VAL A 46 10.78 -2.54 35.89
N LEU A 47 9.71 -2.58 36.69
CA LEU A 47 8.44 -3.20 36.31
C LEU A 47 7.80 -2.45 35.12
N ARG A 48 7.79 -1.11 35.15
CA ARG A 48 7.31 -0.28 34.05
C ARG A 48 8.05 -0.60 32.76
N SER A 49 9.37 -0.67 32.85
CA SER A 49 10.24 -0.92 31.70
C SER A 49 9.97 -2.30 31.10
N LEU A 50 9.77 -3.31 31.96
CA LEU A 50 9.49 -4.67 31.55
C LEU A 50 8.11 -4.80 30.89
N ILE A 51 7.07 -4.18 31.45
CA ILE A 51 5.72 -4.17 30.89
C ILE A 51 5.70 -3.49 29.51
N CYS A 52 6.34 -2.32 29.38
CA CYS A 52 6.42 -1.63 28.09
C CYS A 52 7.15 -2.48 27.03
N CYS A 53 8.26 -3.12 27.40
CA CYS A 53 8.97 -4.02 26.50
C CYS A 53 8.11 -5.21 26.05
N VAL A 54 7.38 -5.86 26.96
CA VAL A 54 6.49 -6.98 26.64
C VAL A 54 5.38 -6.54 25.69
N LEU A 55 4.72 -5.41 25.97
CA LEU A 55 3.63 -4.89 25.15
C LEU A 55 4.10 -4.46 23.76
N LEU A 56 5.25 -3.78 23.65
CA LEU A 56 5.84 -3.40 22.35
C LEU A 56 6.29 -4.63 21.54
N THR A 57 6.79 -5.66 22.22
CA THR A 57 7.14 -6.94 21.59
C THR A 57 5.88 -7.60 21.03
N LEU A 58 4.79 -7.63 21.81
CA LEU A 58 3.51 -8.19 21.37
C LEU A 58 2.94 -7.44 20.16
N VAL A 59 2.97 -6.10 20.16
CA VAL A 59 2.62 -5.27 18.99
C VAL A 59 3.43 -5.67 17.76
N SER A 60 4.75 -5.83 17.93
CA SER A 60 5.64 -6.19 16.84
C SER A 60 5.36 -7.60 16.30
N MET A 61 5.04 -8.55 17.18
CA MET A 61 4.65 -9.92 16.79
C MET A 61 3.32 -9.94 16.02
N VAL A 62 2.31 -9.19 16.48
CA VAL A 62 1.01 -9.10 15.80
C VAL A 62 1.15 -8.43 14.43
N ALA A 63 1.99 -7.38 14.33
CA ALA A 63 2.29 -6.73 13.07
C ALA A 63 3.02 -7.68 12.10
N ALA A 64 4.03 -8.41 12.59
CA ALA A 64 4.77 -9.40 11.80
C ALA A 64 3.88 -10.55 11.30
N ALA A 65 2.80 -10.87 12.03
CA ALA A 65 1.80 -11.84 11.61
C ALA A 65 0.82 -11.32 10.53
N GLY A 66 1.01 -10.09 10.01
CA GLY A 66 0.15 -9.49 8.99
C GLY A 66 -1.18 -8.96 9.52
N ARG A 67 -1.37 -8.94 10.85
CA ARG A 67 -2.57 -8.44 11.53
C ARG A 67 -2.44 -6.96 11.84
N GLY A 68 -2.33 -6.15 10.78
CA GLY A 68 -2.03 -4.72 10.90
C GLY A 68 -3.08 -3.95 11.70
N HIS A 69 -4.37 -4.33 11.62
CA HIS A 69 -5.43 -3.65 12.36
C HIS A 69 -5.34 -3.90 13.88
N GLU A 70 -5.12 -5.14 14.28
CA GLU A 70 -5.00 -5.57 15.67
C GLU A 70 -3.71 -5.05 16.29
N ALA A 71 -2.61 -5.04 15.52
CA ALA A 71 -1.35 -4.42 15.95
C ALA A 71 -1.55 -2.92 16.26
N ARG A 72 -2.32 -2.20 15.43
CA ARG A 72 -2.66 -0.78 15.68
C ARG A 72 -3.47 -0.61 16.95
N TRP A 73 -4.48 -1.44 17.18
CA TRP A 73 -5.29 -1.36 18.39
C TRP A 73 -4.46 -1.63 19.64
N LEU A 74 -3.65 -2.70 19.61
CA LEU A 74 -2.77 -3.08 20.71
C LEU A 74 -1.73 -2.00 21.00
N ALA A 75 -1.19 -1.36 19.97
CA ALA A 75 -0.24 -0.26 20.15
C ALA A 75 -0.89 0.98 20.76
N LYS A 76 -2.10 1.35 20.32
CA LYS A 76 -2.89 2.43 20.95
C LYS A 76 -3.15 2.13 22.43
N PHE A 77 -3.54 0.90 22.75
CA PHE A 77 -3.76 0.46 24.12
C PHE A 77 -2.47 0.55 24.95
N THR A 78 -1.36 0.02 24.43
CA THR A 78 -0.05 0.05 25.08
C THR A 78 0.40 1.46 25.42
N MET A 79 0.19 2.41 24.49
CA MET A 79 0.50 3.82 24.73
C MET A 79 -0.39 4.45 25.77
N ALA A 80 -1.71 4.29 25.67
CA ALA A 80 -2.66 4.86 26.62
C ALA A 80 -2.37 4.36 28.04
N PHE A 81 -2.07 3.06 28.16
CA PHE A 81 -1.68 2.43 29.41
C PHE A 81 -0.36 2.99 29.97
N SER A 82 0.66 3.14 29.12
CA SER A 82 1.95 3.70 29.52
C SER A 82 1.84 5.16 29.96
N LEU A 83 1.05 5.97 29.23
CA LEU A 83 0.76 7.37 29.59
C LEU A 83 0.01 7.46 30.92
N ALA A 84 -0.97 6.57 31.16
CA ALA A 84 -1.69 6.52 32.42
C ALA A 84 -0.76 6.23 33.61
N ILE A 85 0.14 5.24 33.47
CA ILE A 85 1.15 4.94 34.49
C ILE A 85 2.05 6.16 34.76
N GLN A 86 2.45 6.88 33.71
CA GLN A 86 3.26 8.08 33.88
C GLN A 86 2.54 9.22 34.57
N CYS A 87 1.27 9.47 34.24
CA CYS A 87 0.47 10.49 34.91
C CYS A 87 0.32 10.17 36.40
N VAL A 88 0.02 8.91 36.74
CA VAL A 88 -0.08 8.47 38.13
C VAL A 88 1.27 8.64 38.84
N SER A 89 2.37 8.23 38.21
CA SER A 89 3.72 8.41 38.77
C SER A 89 4.05 9.87 39.01
N GLY A 90 3.80 10.75 38.03
CA GLY A 90 4.06 12.17 38.12
C GLY A 90 3.27 12.85 39.23
N VAL A 91 2.00 12.49 39.40
CA VAL A 91 1.18 12.97 40.53
C VAL A 91 1.75 12.52 41.87
N CYS A 92 2.10 11.24 42.01
CA CYS A 92 2.74 10.74 43.24
C CYS A 92 4.02 11.51 43.57
N PHE A 93 4.86 11.81 42.57
CA PHE A 93 6.09 12.55 42.79
C PHE A 93 5.90 14.04 43.06
N ALA A 94 4.89 14.66 42.45
CA ALA A 94 4.53 16.04 42.73
C ALA A 94 4.08 16.19 44.20
N LEU A 95 3.35 15.20 44.72
CA LEU A 95 2.95 15.16 46.13
C LEU A 95 4.15 14.98 47.08
N GLU A 96 5.21 14.30 46.65
CA GLU A 96 6.47 14.17 47.41
C GLU A 96 7.41 15.38 47.27
N GLY A 97 7.08 16.37 46.43
CA GLY A 97 7.86 17.61 46.26
C GLY A 97 9.15 17.48 45.44
N SER A 98 9.32 16.40 44.68
CA SER A 98 10.55 16.15 43.91
C SER A 98 10.52 16.82 42.53
N ILE A 99 11.13 18.00 42.40
CA ILE A 99 11.28 18.72 41.12
C ILE A 99 11.99 17.87 40.06
N LEU A 100 13.00 17.10 40.46
CA LEU A 100 13.74 16.18 39.60
C LEU A 100 12.82 15.13 38.97
N ALA A 101 11.87 14.59 39.73
CA ALA A 101 10.92 13.61 39.22
C ALA A 101 9.88 14.22 38.27
N MET A 102 9.51 15.49 38.45
CA MET A 102 8.70 16.21 37.45
C MET A 102 9.47 16.39 36.14
N ILE A 103 10.74 16.80 36.18
CA ILE A 103 11.58 16.95 34.99
C ILE A 103 11.73 15.61 34.27
N GLU A 104 11.90 14.50 35.00
CA GLU A 104 11.91 13.16 34.42
C GLU A 104 10.62 12.88 33.63
N CYS A 105 9.43 13.17 34.17
CA CYS A 105 8.17 12.99 33.46
C CYS A 105 8.11 13.79 32.15
N PHE A 106 8.59 15.04 32.13
CA PHE A 106 8.60 15.87 30.92
C PHE A 106 9.57 15.37 29.85
N LEU A 107 10.72 14.81 30.26
CA LEU A 107 11.72 14.29 29.32
C LEU A 107 11.23 13.09 28.50
N TRP A 108 10.18 12.38 28.93
CA TRP A 108 9.60 11.26 28.18
C TRP A 108 8.52 11.67 27.17
N ILE A 109 7.96 12.89 27.26
CA ILE A 109 6.91 13.37 26.35
C ILE A 109 7.31 13.26 24.87
N PRO A 110 8.55 13.61 24.45
CA PRO A 110 8.99 13.44 23.07
C PRO A 110 8.95 11.99 22.61
N THR A 111 9.35 11.03 23.45
CA THR A 111 9.26 9.59 23.16
C THR A 111 7.81 9.20 22.88
N TYR A 112 6.86 9.58 23.75
CA TYR A 112 5.44 9.29 23.48
C TYR A 112 4.92 9.97 22.23
N LEU A 113 5.30 11.22 21.99
CA LEU A 113 4.91 11.93 20.78
C LEU A 113 5.44 11.22 19.53
N THR A 114 6.68 10.73 19.54
CA THR A 114 7.24 9.94 18.44
C THR A 114 6.53 8.61 18.24
N VAL A 115 6.10 7.92 19.31
CA VAL A 115 5.33 6.67 19.20
C VAL A 115 3.90 6.95 18.67
N VAL A 116 3.26 8.03 19.12
CA VAL A 116 1.96 8.48 18.60
C VAL A 116 2.06 8.81 17.12
N LEU A 117 3.08 9.59 16.73
CA LEU A 117 3.34 9.91 15.32
C LEU A 117 3.63 8.66 14.50
N ALA A 118 4.38 7.70 15.05
CA ALA A 118 4.64 6.43 14.40
C ALA A 118 3.34 5.66 14.10
N LEU A 119 2.36 5.68 15.00
CA LEU A 119 1.10 4.96 14.84
C LEU A 119 0.11 5.59 13.87
N PHE A 120 0.19 6.90 13.68
CA PHE A 120 -0.62 7.57 12.66
C PHE A 120 0.02 7.48 11.27
N TRP A 121 1.34 7.30 11.18
CA TRP A 121 2.08 7.35 9.91
C TRP A 121 2.76 6.02 9.59
N GLU A 122 1.94 5.03 9.22
CA GLU A 122 2.36 3.66 8.86
C GLU A 122 3.57 3.61 7.90
N LYS A 123 3.58 4.47 6.88
CA LYS A 123 4.68 4.55 5.90
C LYS A 123 6.01 5.04 6.50
N ARG A 124 5.97 5.75 7.63
CA ARG A 124 7.15 6.32 8.30
C ARG A 124 7.40 5.73 9.69
N PHE A 125 6.63 4.75 10.14
CA PHE A 125 6.76 4.12 11.47
C PHE A 125 8.21 3.76 11.81
N LEU A 126 8.94 3.11 10.88
CA LEU A 126 10.35 2.74 11.08
C LEU A 126 11.30 3.94 11.22
N HIS A 127 10.99 5.08 10.60
CA HIS A 127 11.79 6.31 10.75
C HIS A 127 11.52 6.96 12.11
N PHE A 128 10.28 6.95 12.57
CA PHE A 128 9.92 7.45 13.90
C PHE A 128 10.46 6.58 15.02
N LEU A 129 10.60 5.26 14.82
CA LEU A 129 11.24 4.38 15.79
C LEU A 129 12.72 4.76 16.02
N LEU A 130 13.45 5.12 14.97
CA LEU A 130 14.82 5.63 15.10
C LEU A 130 14.85 6.95 15.89
N LEU A 131 13.94 7.87 15.58
CA LEU A 131 13.81 9.13 16.31
C LEU A 131 13.48 8.91 17.79
N SER A 132 12.61 7.93 18.10
CA SER A 132 12.29 7.51 19.46
C SER A 132 13.52 6.99 20.20
N VAL A 133 14.35 6.15 19.55
CA VAL A 133 15.60 5.67 20.15
C VAL A 133 16.57 6.83 20.43
N VAL A 134 16.70 7.77 19.49
CA VAL A 134 17.55 8.96 19.68
C VAL A 134 17.02 9.84 20.81
N ALA A 135 15.69 10.05 20.87
CA ALA A 135 15.04 10.81 21.93
C ALA A 135 15.24 10.14 23.30
N ASP A 136 15.10 8.81 23.39
CA ASP A 136 15.34 8.06 24.62
C ASP A 136 16.79 8.18 25.10
N VAL A 137 17.75 8.02 24.18
CA VAL A 137 19.18 8.17 24.51
C VAL A 137 19.48 9.60 24.96
N ALA A 138 18.92 10.61 24.28
CA ALA A 138 19.07 12.01 24.67
C ALA A 138 18.46 12.31 26.04
N ALA A 139 17.26 11.81 26.31
CA ALA A 139 16.57 11.98 27.59
C ALA A 139 17.37 11.35 28.75
N VAL A 140 17.87 10.12 28.57
CA VAL A 140 18.73 9.44 29.56
C VAL A 140 20.04 10.21 29.77
N SER A 141 20.62 10.76 28.70
CA SER A 141 21.87 11.53 28.79
C SER A 141 21.68 12.85 29.54
N VAL A 142 20.59 13.58 29.25
CA VAL A 142 20.23 14.81 29.98
C VAL A 142 19.94 14.51 31.45
N GLN A 143 19.21 13.44 31.73
CA GLN A 143 18.96 12.98 33.11
C GLN A 143 20.28 12.67 33.83
N ALA A 144 21.22 11.98 33.18
CA ALA A 144 22.53 11.70 33.76
C ALA A 144 23.34 12.97 34.04
N CYS A 145 23.24 14.00 33.19
CA CYS A 145 23.88 15.30 33.43
C CYS A 145 23.25 16.09 34.58
N LEU A 146 21.94 15.95 34.81
CA LEU A 146 21.21 16.68 35.86
C LEU A 146 21.37 16.05 37.26
N VAL A 147 21.67 14.74 37.35
CA VAL A 147 21.75 13.98 38.61
C VAL A 147 23.20 13.91 39.16
N ASP A 148 23.94 15.01 39.08
CA ASP A 148 25.27 15.24 39.69
C ASP A 148 26.53 14.70 38.97
N GLY A 149 27.57 15.54 38.96
CA GLY A 149 28.77 15.44 38.10
C GLY A 149 29.80 14.36 38.45
N GLU A 150 29.70 13.69 39.61
CA GLU A 150 30.69 12.68 40.04
C GLU A 150 30.22 11.22 39.86
N TYR A 151 28.92 10.98 39.68
CA TYR A 151 28.35 9.62 39.54
C TYR A 151 28.11 9.16 38.10
N THR A 152 28.45 9.99 37.13
CA THR A 152 28.17 9.78 35.69
C THR A 152 28.71 8.45 35.18
N ALA A 153 29.96 8.08 35.49
CA ALA A 153 30.55 6.84 34.97
C ALA A 153 29.87 5.56 35.49
N SER A 154 29.49 5.51 36.78
CA SER A 154 28.80 4.36 37.35
C SER A 154 27.33 4.31 36.92
N PHE A 155 26.69 5.47 36.75
CA PHE A 155 25.31 5.57 36.32
C PHE A 155 25.16 5.09 34.87
N PHE A 156 26.03 5.52 33.96
CA PHE A 156 26.04 5.03 32.57
C PHE A 156 26.35 3.54 32.47
N ARG A 157 27.28 3.02 33.29
CA ARG A 157 27.64 1.60 33.28
C ARG A 157 26.46 0.70 33.71
N ASN A 158 25.58 1.18 34.60
CA ASN A 158 24.45 0.41 35.11
C ASN A 158 23.10 0.74 34.44
N ASN A 159 23.00 1.88 33.75
CA ASN A 159 21.80 2.36 33.07
C ASN A 159 22.04 2.58 31.58
N VAL A 160 22.82 1.70 30.93
CA VAL A 160 22.73 1.57 29.47
C VAL A 160 21.24 1.42 29.15
N PRO A 161 20.65 2.23 28.25
CA PRO A 161 19.24 2.15 27.92
C PRO A 161 19.01 0.85 27.14
N VAL A 162 18.98 -0.28 27.86
CA VAL A 162 18.77 -1.63 27.32
C VAL A 162 17.52 -1.64 26.44
N GLN A 163 16.50 -0.86 26.82
CA GLN A 163 15.29 -0.66 26.03
C GLN A 163 15.57 -0.04 24.65
N GLY A 164 16.34 1.04 24.59
CA GLY A 164 16.74 1.68 23.33
C GLY A 164 17.57 0.74 22.45
N CYS A 165 18.49 -0.01 23.04
CA CYS A 165 19.27 -1.03 22.33
C CYS A 165 18.37 -2.15 21.79
N VAL A 166 17.41 -2.65 22.57
CA VAL A 166 16.45 -3.69 22.14
C VAL A 166 15.57 -3.18 21.00
N LEU A 167 15.01 -1.97 21.10
CA LEU A 167 14.19 -1.36 20.05
C LEU A 167 15.00 -1.14 18.76
N PHE A 168 16.25 -0.69 18.88
CA PHE A 168 17.16 -0.53 17.76
C PHE A 168 17.48 -1.88 17.08
N CYS A 169 17.82 -2.91 17.85
CA CYS A 169 18.06 -4.26 17.34
C CYS A 169 16.80 -4.83 16.64
N LEU A 170 15.62 -4.63 17.21
CA LEU A 170 14.35 -5.04 16.61
C LEU A 170 14.09 -4.30 15.30
N MET A 171 14.33 -2.99 15.25
CA MET A 171 14.22 -2.19 14.03
C MET A 171 15.17 -2.70 12.94
N LEU A 172 16.45 -2.93 13.30
CA LEU A 172 17.44 -3.48 12.38
C LEU A 172 17.01 -4.86 11.87
N TRP A 173 16.55 -5.73 12.77
CA TRP A 173 16.02 -7.04 12.40
C TRP A 173 14.87 -6.91 11.39
N VAL A 174 13.85 -6.08 11.66
CA VAL A 174 12.74 -5.85 10.72
C VAL A 174 13.23 -5.34 9.37
N LYS A 175 14.16 -4.37 9.34
CA LYS A 175 14.73 -3.83 8.08
C LYS A 175 15.51 -4.89 7.31
N VAL A 176 16.35 -5.67 7.98
CA VAL A 176 17.15 -6.74 7.37
C VAL A 176 16.24 -7.86 6.89
N SER A 177 15.25 -8.28 7.67
CA SER A 177 14.25 -9.27 7.28
C SER A 177 13.43 -8.82 6.07
N ARG A 178 12.97 -7.56 6.06
CA ARG A 178 12.27 -6.96 4.90
C ARG A 178 13.17 -6.93 3.67
N TRP A 179 14.40 -6.47 3.81
CA TRP A 179 15.37 -6.45 2.71
C TRP A 179 15.62 -7.87 2.17
N HIS A 180 15.86 -8.85 3.05
CA HIS A 180 16.04 -10.24 2.66
C HIS A 180 14.80 -10.82 1.97
N ALA A 181 13.60 -10.51 2.46
CA ALA A 181 12.34 -10.88 1.82
C ALA A 181 12.19 -10.27 0.42
N LEU A 182 12.53 -8.99 0.25
CA LEU A 182 12.55 -8.32 -1.06
C LEU A 182 13.58 -8.96 -2.01
N GLN A 183 14.79 -9.27 -1.54
CA GLN A 183 15.80 -9.95 -2.34
C GLN A 183 15.34 -11.35 -2.76
N LYS A 184 14.79 -12.13 -1.82
CA LYS A 184 14.21 -13.45 -2.11
C LYS A 184 13.09 -13.34 -3.14
N SER A 185 12.23 -12.33 -3.01
CA SER A 185 11.14 -12.10 -3.95
C SER A 185 11.65 -11.77 -5.36
N ARG A 186 12.69 -10.94 -5.50
CA ARG A 186 13.29 -10.58 -6.80
C ARG A 186 13.84 -11.82 -7.50
N LYS A 187 14.54 -12.69 -6.77
CA LYS A 187 15.03 -13.97 -7.29
C LYS A 187 13.92 -14.88 -7.83
N LEU A 188 12.68 -14.78 -7.31
CA LEU A 188 11.55 -15.57 -7.82
C LEU A 188 11.16 -15.18 -9.25
N VAL A 189 11.34 -13.91 -9.63
CA VAL A 189 10.89 -13.39 -10.94
C VAL A 189 12.03 -13.04 -11.87
N GLU A 190 13.29 -13.06 -11.41
CA GLU A 190 14.46 -12.69 -12.21
C GLU A 190 14.56 -13.51 -13.51
N LYS A 191 14.27 -14.82 -13.45
CA LYS A 191 14.27 -15.67 -14.65
C LYS A 191 13.17 -15.26 -15.63
N ASP A 192 11.98 -14.96 -15.13
CA ASP A 192 10.84 -14.52 -15.94
C ASP A 192 11.14 -13.15 -16.57
N GLN A 193 11.70 -12.23 -15.80
CA GLN A 193 12.11 -10.91 -16.27
C GLN A 193 13.16 -10.99 -17.37
N LYS A 194 14.19 -11.83 -17.22
CA LYS A 194 15.19 -12.09 -18.30
C LYS A 194 14.54 -12.72 -19.53
N GLN A 195 13.51 -13.55 -19.37
CA GLN A 195 12.79 -14.12 -20.50
C GLN A 195 11.96 -13.07 -21.25
N TYR A 196 11.22 -12.22 -20.52
CA TYR A 196 10.49 -11.11 -21.11
C TYR A 196 11.43 -10.09 -21.78
N GLU A 197 12.56 -9.78 -21.15
CA GLU A 197 13.53 -8.83 -21.71
C GLU A 197 14.14 -9.37 -23.00
N ARG A 198 14.46 -10.66 -23.07
CA ARG A 198 14.88 -11.29 -24.35
C ARG A 198 13.83 -11.12 -25.43
N VAL A 199 12.56 -11.40 -25.14
CA VAL A 199 11.46 -11.19 -26.09
C VAL A 199 11.35 -9.72 -26.50
N TRP A 200 11.48 -8.80 -25.55
CA TRP A 200 11.44 -7.37 -25.81
C TRP A 200 12.59 -6.91 -26.72
N THR A 201 13.82 -7.36 -26.46
CA THR A 201 14.99 -7.00 -27.28
C THR A 201 14.89 -7.53 -28.71
N MET A 202 14.25 -8.68 -28.93
CA MET A 202 13.99 -9.19 -30.29
C MET A 202 13.07 -8.27 -31.08
N HIS A 203 12.10 -7.63 -30.41
CA HIS A 203 11.19 -6.69 -31.07
C HIS A 203 11.85 -5.31 -31.28
N VAL A 204 12.52 -4.77 -30.26
CA VAL A 204 13.12 -3.42 -30.36
C VAL A 204 14.36 -3.38 -31.27
N GLY A 205 15.05 -4.51 -31.47
CA GLY A 205 16.25 -4.58 -32.32
C GLY A 205 16.00 -4.36 -33.81
N CYS A 206 14.73 -4.33 -34.26
CA CYS A 206 14.38 -4.05 -35.65
C CYS A 206 13.98 -2.58 -35.82
N ASP A 207 14.71 -1.83 -36.65
CA ASP A 207 14.44 -0.40 -36.93
C ASP A 207 12.98 -0.12 -37.32
N ARG A 208 12.36 -1.05 -38.04
CA ARG A 208 10.95 -0.96 -38.47
C ARG A 208 9.98 -1.01 -37.30
N GLU A 209 10.22 -1.88 -36.32
CA GLU A 209 9.38 -1.99 -35.13
C GLU A 209 9.61 -0.80 -34.20
N GLU A 210 10.85 -0.29 -34.13
CA GLU A 210 11.16 0.93 -33.37
C GLU A 210 10.37 2.14 -33.89
N ALA A 211 10.32 2.35 -35.22
CA ALA A 211 9.51 3.43 -35.80
C ALA A 211 8.02 3.29 -35.43
N THR A 212 7.51 2.06 -35.41
CA THR A 212 6.12 1.76 -35.04
C THR A 212 5.86 2.03 -33.56
N LEU A 213 6.81 1.70 -32.67
CA LEU A 213 6.72 1.98 -31.24
C LEU A 213 6.69 3.48 -30.96
N ARG A 214 7.53 4.27 -31.64
CA ARG A 214 7.50 5.74 -31.51
C ARG A 214 6.18 6.33 -31.99
N LEU A 215 5.65 5.81 -33.11
CA LEU A 215 4.32 6.20 -33.60
C LEU A 215 3.23 5.87 -32.55
N LEU A 216 3.30 4.68 -31.94
CA LEU A 216 2.38 4.26 -30.90
C LEU A 216 2.46 5.17 -29.65
N GLU A 217 3.66 5.55 -29.21
CA GLU A 217 3.86 6.50 -28.11
C GLU A 217 3.24 7.86 -28.42
N ASN A 218 3.45 8.39 -29.63
CA ASN A 218 2.85 9.65 -30.08
C ASN A 218 1.32 9.58 -30.13
N LYS A 219 0.76 8.46 -30.61
CA LYS A 219 -0.69 8.22 -30.60
C LYS A 219 -1.25 8.24 -29.18
N VAL A 220 -0.62 7.53 -28.24
CA VAL A 220 -1.04 7.51 -26.83
C VAL A 220 -0.99 8.89 -26.20
N ALA A 221 0.06 9.67 -26.46
CA ALA A 221 0.15 11.04 -26.00
C ALA A 221 -1.02 11.89 -26.52
N SER A 222 -1.37 11.76 -27.81
CA SER A 222 -2.50 12.48 -28.41
C SER A 222 -3.86 12.09 -27.83
N ILE A 223 -4.07 10.79 -27.55
CA ILE A 223 -5.32 10.28 -26.96
C ILE A 223 -5.46 10.78 -25.52
N ASN A 224 -4.40 10.73 -24.72
CA ASN A 224 -4.42 11.21 -23.33
C ASN A 224 -4.70 12.71 -23.26
N LEU A 225 -4.18 13.51 -24.20
CA LEU A 225 -4.49 14.94 -24.30
C LEU A 225 -5.98 15.17 -24.59
N ARG A 226 -6.57 14.41 -25.53
CA ARG A 226 -8.01 14.50 -25.84
C ARG A 226 -8.89 14.05 -24.67
N GLY A 227 -8.52 12.97 -24.00
CA GLY A 227 -9.27 12.42 -22.86
C GLY A 227 -9.40 13.42 -21.71
N HIS A 228 -8.37 14.22 -21.45
CA HIS A 228 -8.44 15.28 -20.44
C HIS A 228 -9.48 16.36 -20.78
N VAL A 229 -9.61 16.73 -22.05
CA VAL A 229 -10.58 17.72 -22.52
C VAL A 229 -12.00 17.14 -22.53
N CYS A 230 -12.16 15.91 -23.03
CA CYS A 230 -13.48 15.27 -23.13
C CYS A 230 -14.11 15.03 -21.75
N ARG A 231 -13.34 14.57 -20.76
CA ARG A 231 -13.84 14.36 -19.39
C ARG A 231 -14.37 15.65 -18.74
N GLN A 232 -13.84 16.82 -19.10
CA GLN A 232 -14.38 18.09 -18.59
C GLN A 232 -15.74 18.41 -19.24
N HIS A 233 -15.92 18.08 -20.51
CA HIS A 233 -17.18 18.29 -21.22
C HIS A 233 -18.25 17.27 -20.86
N GLU A 234 -17.92 15.98 -20.75
CA GLU A 234 -18.88 14.95 -20.35
C GLU A 234 -19.42 15.20 -18.94
N ARG A 235 -18.57 15.67 -18.02
CA ARG A 235 -19.03 16.04 -16.67
C ARG A 235 -20.04 17.20 -16.69
N LYS A 236 -19.93 18.13 -17.66
CA LYS A 236 -20.92 19.19 -17.86
C LYS A 236 -22.19 18.65 -18.51
N ARG A 237 -22.08 17.87 -19.58
CA ARG A 237 -23.22 17.30 -20.31
C ARG A 237 -24.04 16.35 -19.43
N PHE A 238 -23.39 15.56 -18.59
CA PHE A 238 -24.07 14.68 -17.64
C PHE A 238 -24.84 15.47 -16.58
N ASN A 239 -24.28 16.57 -16.08
CA ASN A 239 -24.98 17.49 -15.18
C ASN A 239 -26.18 18.17 -15.87
N GLU A 240 -26.09 18.45 -17.17
CA GLU A 240 -27.21 19.00 -17.96
C GLU A 240 -28.31 17.94 -18.18
N ILE A 241 -27.98 16.71 -18.58
CA ILE A 241 -28.96 15.63 -18.81
C ILE A 241 -29.68 15.25 -17.51
N THR A 242 -28.97 15.15 -16.39
CA THR A 242 -29.58 14.86 -15.08
C THR A 242 -30.50 15.98 -14.60
N SER A 243 -30.28 17.23 -15.01
CA SER A 243 -31.19 18.34 -14.72
C SER A 243 -32.50 18.30 -15.53
N VAL A 244 -32.52 17.59 -16.67
CA VAL A 244 -33.68 17.52 -17.59
C VAL A 244 -34.53 16.26 -17.37
N SER A 245 -34.04 15.28 -16.62
CA SER A 245 -34.63 13.93 -16.48
C SER A 245 -35.89 13.82 -15.57
N HIS A 246 -36.58 14.93 -15.22
CA HIS A 246 -37.83 14.85 -14.44
C HIS A 246 -39.11 14.61 -15.27
N GLY A 247 -39.01 14.25 -16.56
CA GLY A 247 -40.19 14.18 -17.44
C GLY A 247 -40.27 13.06 -18.47
N TRP A 248 -39.30 12.13 -18.56
CA TRP A 248 -39.30 11.12 -19.61
C TRP A 248 -39.80 9.76 -19.09
N THR A 249 -41.07 9.45 -19.37
CA THR A 249 -41.65 8.10 -19.28
C THR A 249 -41.32 7.36 -20.58
N THR A 250 -40.08 6.91 -20.73
CA THR A 250 -39.70 6.06 -21.87
C THR A 250 -40.18 4.63 -21.62
N GLN A 251 -41.14 4.19 -22.43
CA GLN A 251 -41.47 2.78 -22.60
C GLN A 251 -40.22 2.08 -23.16
N THR A 252 -39.53 1.31 -22.32
CA THR A 252 -38.45 0.43 -22.76
C THR A 252 -39.01 -0.75 -23.53
N PRO A 253 -38.33 -1.26 -24.57
CA PRO A 253 -38.78 -2.46 -25.28
C PRO A 253 -38.69 -3.68 -24.35
N ASP A 254 -39.85 -4.18 -23.89
CA ASP A 254 -39.95 -5.27 -22.90
C ASP A 254 -39.28 -6.59 -23.33
N PHE A 255 -39.06 -6.80 -24.63
CA PHE A 255 -38.66 -8.11 -25.17
C PHE A 255 -37.27 -8.60 -24.70
N LEU A 256 -36.28 -7.72 -24.54
CA LEU A 256 -34.94 -8.14 -24.13
C LEU A 256 -34.85 -8.44 -22.63
N LEU A 257 -35.56 -7.68 -21.79
CA LEU A 257 -35.55 -7.85 -20.33
C LEU A 257 -36.32 -9.10 -19.89
N ASP A 258 -37.38 -9.47 -20.60
CA ASP A 258 -38.15 -10.69 -20.31
C ASP A 258 -37.36 -11.98 -20.58
N SER A 259 -36.53 -12.00 -21.63
CA SER A 259 -35.68 -13.16 -21.95
C SER A 259 -34.57 -13.41 -20.92
N LEU A 260 -34.17 -12.37 -20.18
CA LEU A 260 -33.15 -12.45 -19.14
C LEU A 260 -33.76 -12.58 -17.72
N GLY A 261 -35.09 -12.60 -17.59
CA GLY A 261 -35.79 -12.76 -16.31
C GLY A 261 -35.61 -11.60 -15.32
N PHE A 262 -35.20 -10.41 -15.78
CA PHE A 262 -35.03 -9.25 -14.92
C PHE A 262 -36.37 -8.55 -14.69
N ARG A 263 -37.00 -8.80 -13.53
CA ARG A 263 -38.13 -7.98 -13.05
C ARG A 263 -37.71 -6.52 -12.94
N THR A 264 -38.40 -5.63 -13.66
CA THR A 264 -38.38 -4.16 -13.60
C THR A 264 -37.32 -3.59 -12.66
N VAL A 265 -36.15 -3.25 -13.22
CA VAL A 265 -35.09 -2.53 -12.51
C VAL A 265 -35.67 -1.18 -12.08
N PRO A 266 -35.49 -0.74 -10.81
CA PRO A 266 -35.96 0.58 -10.39
C PRO A 266 -35.39 1.67 -11.31
N ASN A 267 -36.27 2.48 -11.91
CA ASN A 267 -35.96 3.50 -12.93
C ASN A 267 -35.05 4.66 -12.46
N THR A 268 -34.33 4.53 -11.35
CA THR A 268 -33.48 5.58 -10.80
C THR A 268 -32.18 5.02 -10.22
N ILE A 269 -31.39 4.32 -11.04
CA ILE A 269 -29.98 4.15 -10.71
C ILE A 269 -29.31 5.51 -10.90
N ASP A 270 -28.98 6.16 -9.79
CA ASP A 270 -28.21 7.41 -9.79
C ASP A 270 -26.78 7.11 -10.24
N LEU A 271 -26.56 7.20 -11.56
CA LEU A 271 -25.27 7.02 -12.22
C LEU A 271 -24.19 8.02 -11.75
N SER A 272 -24.58 9.09 -11.03
CA SER A 272 -23.63 10.02 -10.42
C SER A 272 -22.97 9.45 -9.16
N ARG A 273 -23.55 8.41 -8.55
CA ARG A 273 -23.00 7.79 -7.35
C ARG A 273 -21.96 6.74 -7.71
N PRO A 274 -20.80 6.75 -7.05
CA PRO A 274 -19.82 5.70 -7.22
C PRO A 274 -20.40 4.36 -6.78
N VAL A 275 -20.09 3.29 -7.52
CA VAL A 275 -20.46 1.92 -7.15
C VAL A 275 -19.76 1.55 -5.85
N THR A 276 -20.53 1.35 -4.78
CA THR A 276 -20.02 1.05 -3.42
C THR A 276 -20.04 -0.44 -3.06
N SER A 277 -20.66 -1.29 -3.89
CA SER A 277 -20.75 -2.74 -3.67
C SER A 277 -20.10 -3.52 -4.80
N LEU A 278 -19.40 -4.61 -4.46
CA LEU A 278 -18.88 -5.55 -5.44
C LEU A 278 -20.02 -6.25 -6.20
N ASP A 279 -21.13 -6.58 -5.55
CA ASP A 279 -22.23 -7.31 -6.21
C ASP A 279 -22.83 -6.48 -7.35
N GLN A 280 -23.04 -5.19 -7.11
CA GLN A 280 -23.49 -4.24 -8.14
C GLN A 280 -22.47 -4.17 -9.29
N LEU A 281 -21.17 -4.07 -8.96
CA LEU A 281 -20.12 -4.02 -9.97
C LEU A 281 -20.08 -5.29 -10.85
N TYR A 282 -20.32 -6.46 -10.25
CA TYR A 282 -20.36 -7.74 -10.96
C TYR A 282 -21.63 -7.91 -11.81
N ALA A 283 -22.77 -7.43 -11.33
CA ALA A 283 -24.01 -7.43 -12.12
C ALA A 283 -23.86 -6.57 -13.39
N CYS A 284 -23.29 -5.37 -13.27
CA CYS A 284 -22.96 -4.54 -14.43
C CYS A 284 -21.93 -5.24 -15.34
N ALA A 285 -20.89 -5.84 -14.76
CA ALA A 285 -19.85 -6.53 -15.53
C ALA A 285 -20.39 -7.72 -16.33
N SER A 286 -21.33 -8.51 -15.80
CA SER A 286 -21.90 -9.66 -16.51
C SER A 286 -22.70 -9.25 -17.73
N VAL A 287 -23.44 -8.14 -17.65
CA VAL A 287 -24.20 -7.58 -18.77
C VAL A 287 -23.24 -7.05 -19.85
N VAL A 288 -22.31 -6.19 -19.45
CA VAL A 288 -21.35 -5.56 -20.39
C VAL A 288 -20.41 -6.57 -21.03
N ASN A 289 -20.16 -7.72 -20.37
CA ASN A 289 -19.25 -8.73 -20.88
C ASN A 289 -19.68 -9.26 -22.27
N ALA A 290 -20.97 -9.49 -22.50
CA ALA A 290 -21.44 -9.97 -23.81
C ALA A 290 -21.19 -8.93 -24.91
N ILE A 291 -21.56 -7.67 -24.65
CA ILE A 291 -21.41 -6.56 -25.60
C ILE A 291 -19.93 -6.30 -25.92
N VAL A 292 -19.06 -6.39 -24.93
CA VAL A 292 -17.60 -6.27 -25.12
C VAL A 292 -17.07 -7.41 -25.99
N LEU A 293 -17.56 -8.64 -25.85
CA LEU A 293 -17.11 -9.76 -26.67
C LEU A 293 -17.39 -9.51 -28.16
N ASP A 294 -18.58 -8.99 -28.50
CA ASP A 294 -18.93 -8.68 -29.89
C ASP A 294 -18.05 -7.57 -30.48
N LYS A 295 -17.75 -6.55 -29.67
CA LYS A 295 -16.79 -5.50 -30.04
C LYS A 295 -15.38 -6.07 -30.26
N LEU A 296 -14.91 -6.97 -29.39
CA LEU A 296 -13.59 -7.59 -29.53
C LEU A 296 -13.47 -8.42 -30.82
N LYS A 297 -14.51 -9.18 -31.18
CA LYS A 297 -14.58 -9.93 -32.45
C LYS A 297 -14.43 -8.97 -33.64
N THR A 298 -15.20 -7.89 -33.64
CA THR A 298 -15.15 -6.84 -34.69
C THR A 298 -13.76 -6.21 -34.79
N TRP A 299 -13.16 -5.81 -33.66
CA TRP A 299 -11.85 -5.20 -33.66
C TRP A 299 -10.77 -6.19 -34.09
N ALA A 300 -10.84 -7.45 -33.68
CA ALA A 300 -9.92 -8.50 -34.09
C ALA A 300 -10.00 -8.77 -35.59
N LEU A 301 -11.20 -8.85 -36.16
CA LEU A 301 -11.41 -9.02 -37.61
C LEU A 301 -10.70 -7.91 -38.42
N GLN A 302 -10.85 -6.66 -37.99
CA GLN A 302 -10.29 -5.49 -38.68
C GLN A 302 -8.78 -5.32 -38.49
N SER A 303 -8.20 -5.99 -37.49
CA SER A 303 -6.81 -5.78 -37.08
C SER A 303 -5.92 -7.02 -37.11
N ASP A 304 -6.40 -8.12 -37.70
CA ASP A 304 -5.67 -9.40 -37.73
C ASP A 304 -5.38 -9.94 -36.30
N GLY A 305 -6.34 -9.70 -35.40
CA GLY A 305 -6.27 -10.12 -34.00
C GLY A 305 -6.55 -11.60 -33.84
N MET A 306 -5.91 -12.20 -32.84
CA MET A 306 -6.01 -13.62 -32.52
C MET A 306 -6.58 -13.87 -31.13
N PHE A 307 -7.20 -15.04 -30.96
CA PHE A 307 -7.66 -15.54 -29.67
C PHE A 307 -7.11 -16.96 -29.41
N PRO A 308 -6.92 -17.33 -28.14
CA PRO A 308 -6.52 -18.69 -27.79
C PRO A 308 -7.68 -19.68 -28.00
N LEU A 309 -7.39 -20.85 -28.55
CA LEU A 309 -8.34 -21.97 -28.65
C LEU A 309 -8.12 -22.96 -27.49
N GLU A 310 -9.19 -23.62 -27.05
CA GLU A 310 -9.07 -24.80 -26.18
C GLU A 310 -8.62 -26.01 -27.00
N SER A 311 -7.51 -26.63 -26.58
CA SER A 311 -7.05 -27.86 -27.23
C SER A 311 -8.03 -28.99 -26.97
N ALA A 312 -8.55 -29.60 -28.04
CA ALA A 312 -9.40 -30.79 -27.96
C ALA A 312 -8.76 -31.96 -27.19
N SER A 313 -7.43 -31.99 -27.10
CA SER A 313 -6.69 -33.07 -26.45
C SER A 313 -6.65 -32.99 -24.91
N GLY A 314 -7.06 -31.88 -24.30
CA GLY A 314 -6.97 -31.65 -22.85
C GLY A 314 -5.53 -31.60 -22.29
N VAL A 315 -4.51 -31.91 -23.10
CA VAL A 315 -3.10 -31.86 -22.73
C VAL A 315 -2.60 -30.43 -22.94
N GLN A 316 -2.52 -29.71 -21.82
CA GLN A 316 -2.32 -28.27 -21.73
C GLN A 316 -0.86 -27.83 -21.99
N THR A 317 -0.23 -28.30 -23.07
CA THR A 317 1.20 -28.03 -23.32
C THR A 317 1.45 -26.67 -23.98
N GLU A 318 0.64 -26.26 -24.97
CA GLU A 318 0.79 -24.97 -25.65
C GLU A 318 -0.57 -24.37 -25.98
N LEU A 319 -0.68 -23.03 -25.87
CA LEU A 319 -1.87 -22.30 -26.29
C LEU A 319 -1.79 -22.11 -27.81
N GLU A 320 -2.73 -22.69 -28.54
CA GLU A 320 -2.90 -22.41 -29.95
C GLU A 320 -3.64 -21.07 -30.09
N PHE A 321 -3.08 -20.15 -30.87
CA PHE A 321 -3.70 -18.86 -31.17
C PHE A 321 -4.11 -18.83 -32.63
N ARG A 322 -5.37 -18.51 -32.90
CA ARG A 322 -5.89 -18.37 -34.27
C ARG A 322 -6.47 -16.99 -34.52
N ARG A 323 -6.32 -16.52 -35.76
CA ARG A 323 -6.85 -15.24 -36.22
C ARG A 323 -8.36 -15.33 -36.23
N TRP A 324 -9.02 -14.25 -35.82
CA TRP A 324 -10.49 -14.24 -35.79
C TRP A 324 -11.09 -14.46 -37.18
N SER A 325 -10.46 -13.91 -38.23
CA SER A 325 -10.87 -14.12 -39.64
C SER A 325 -10.95 -15.58 -40.07
N ASP A 326 -10.16 -16.44 -39.44
CA ASP A 326 -10.06 -17.87 -39.79
C ASP A 326 -11.03 -18.72 -38.96
N VAL A 327 -11.64 -18.13 -37.93
CA VAL A 327 -12.46 -18.81 -36.92
C VAL A 327 -13.93 -18.39 -37.00
N GLU A 328 -14.22 -17.13 -37.33
CA GLU A 328 -15.58 -16.60 -37.42
C GLU A 328 -16.46 -17.42 -38.38
N GLY A 329 -17.61 -17.90 -37.88
CA GLY A 329 -18.54 -18.71 -38.66
C GLY A 329 -18.11 -20.17 -38.86
N THR A 330 -17.04 -20.62 -38.21
CA THR A 330 -16.60 -22.02 -38.19
C THR A 330 -16.94 -22.70 -36.86
N GLN A 331 -16.78 -24.03 -36.78
CA GLN A 331 -16.94 -24.77 -35.51
C GLN A 331 -15.89 -24.38 -34.45
N ASP A 332 -14.75 -23.82 -34.88
CA ASP A 332 -13.68 -23.40 -33.97
C ASP A 332 -14.08 -22.15 -33.15
N GLU A 333 -15.13 -21.42 -33.55
CA GLU A 333 -15.61 -20.25 -32.81
C GLU A 333 -16.05 -20.61 -31.38
N GLU A 334 -16.67 -21.77 -31.20
CA GLU A 334 -17.08 -22.29 -29.89
C GLU A 334 -15.89 -22.71 -29.02
N LEU A 335 -14.75 -23.03 -29.65
CA LEU A 335 -13.51 -23.42 -28.97
C LEU A 335 -12.69 -22.22 -28.51
N VAL A 336 -13.09 -20.98 -28.85
CA VAL A 336 -12.39 -19.77 -28.44
C VAL A 336 -12.49 -19.59 -26.93
N LYS A 337 -11.33 -19.50 -26.30
CA LYS A 337 -11.21 -19.32 -24.86
C LYS A 337 -11.32 -17.85 -24.46
N TRP A 338 -12.52 -17.44 -24.12
CA TRP A 338 -12.77 -16.12 -23.55
C TRP A 338 -12.28 -15.98 -22.10
N SER A 339 -11.92 -14.77 -21.70
CA SER A 339 -11.59 -14.51 -20.30
C SER A 339 -12.85 -14.46 -19.46
N CYS A 340 -12.90 -15.27 -18.40
CA CYS A 340 -13.98 -15.14 -17.41
C CYS A 340 -13.86 -13.81 -16.64
N LEU A 341 -14.99 -13.35 -16.09
CA LEU A 341 -14.97 -12.28 -15.10
C LEU A 341 -13.97 -12.58 -13.98
N LYS A 342 -13.34 -11.54 -13.45
CA LYS A 342 -12.41 -11.68 -12.31
C LYS A 342 -13.09 -12.48 -11.21
N LYS A 343 -12.39 -13.40 -10.54
CA LYS A 343 -12.95 -14.13 -9.39
C LYS A 343 -13.22 -13.19 -8.22
N TYR A 344 -14.38 -13.34 -7.56
CA TYR A 344 -14.84 -12.48 -6.46
C TYR A 344 -13.80 -12.30 -5.33
N HIS A 345 -13.16 -13.40 -4.87
CA HIS A 345 -12.13 -13.32 -3.83
C HIS A 345 -10.91 -12.48 -4.27
N ARG A 346 -10.52 -12.53 -5.56
CA ARG A 346 -9.42 -11.73 -6.10
C ARG A 346 -9.79 -10.25 -6.22
N ALA A 347 -11.05 -9.96 -6.54
CA ALA A 347 -11.58 -8.59 -6.51
C ALA A 347 -11.53 -8.02 -5.09
N THR A 348 -12.03 -8.78 -4.11
CA THR A 348 -12.01 -8.41 -2.68
C THR A 348 -10.60 -8.13 -2.18
N GLU A 349 -9.65 -9.03 -2.45
CA GLU A 349 -8.22 -8.86 -2.09
C GLU A 349 -7.64 -7.58 -2.71
N LYS A 350 -7.94 -7.31 -3.99
CA LYS A 350 -7.42 -6.15 -4.70
C LYS A 350 -8.01 -4.83 -4.17
N VAL A 351 -9.32 -4.78 -3.95
CA VAL A 351 -10.02 -3.59 -3.40
C VAL A 351 -9.52 -3.28 -2.00
N THR A 352 -9.44 -4.28 -1.14
CA THR A 352 -8.96 -4.12 0.24
C THR A 352 -7.52 -3.61 0.27
N ARG A 353 -6.63 -4.23 -0.51
CA ARG A 353 -5.20 -3.94 -0.45
C ARG A 353 -4.79 -2.68 -1.21
N SER A 354 -5.39 -2.42 -2.37
CA SER A 354 -4.91 -1.39 -3.29
C SER A 354 -5.78 -0.14 -3.33
N TYR A 355 -7.06 -0.25 -2.94
CA TYR A 355 -8.03 0.84 -3.08
C TYR A 355 -8.67 1.26 -1.76
N GLY A 356 -8.28 0.68 -0.62
CA GLY A 356 -8.79 1.09 0.69
C GLY A 356 -10.28 0.88 0.83
N TYR A 357 -10.78 -0.27 0.37
CA TYR A 357 -12.21 -0.64 0.34
C TYR A 357 -13.08 0.12 -0.68
N ASP A 358 -12.50 0.99 -1.51
CA ASP A 358 -13.22 1.65 -2.60
C ASP A 358 -13.37 0.73 -3.82
N THR A 359 -14.58 0.19 -4.01
CA THR A 359 -14.94 -0.70 -5.11
C THR A 359 -15.00 0.00 -6.46
N SER A 360 -15.29 1.31 -6.50
CA SER A 360 -15.41 2.07 -7.74
C SER A 360 -14.10 2.17 -8.52
N ARG A 361 -12.97 1.88 -7.86
CA ARG A 361 -11.62 1.89 -8.44
C ARG A 361 -11.20 0.55 -9.05
N LEU A 362 -12.06 -0.48 -8.99
CA LEU A 362 -11.80 -1.80 -9.56
C LEU A 362 -12.24 -1.87 -11.03
N LEU A 363 -11.35 -1.47 -11.93
CA LEU A 363 -11.63 -1.33 -13.37
C LEU A 363 -11.35 -2.59 -14.23
N ASP A 364 -11.10 -3.73 -13.59
CA ASP A 364 -10.68 -4.97 -14.28
C ASP A 364 -11.49 -6.20 -13.81
N VAL A 365 -12.80 -5.99 -13.59
CA VAL A 365 -13.77 -7.08 -13.36
C VAL A 365 -14.08 -7.77 -14.68
N CYS A 366 -14.57 -7.01 -15.67
CA CYS A 366 -14.64 -7.43 -17.07
C CYS A 366 -13.30 -7.08 -17.75
N ARG A 367 -12.55 -8.11 -18.16
CA ARG A 367 -11.24 -7.94 -18.80
C ARG A 367 -11.00 -9.00 -19.87
N HIS A 368 -10.50 -8.57 -21.02
CA HIS A 368 -10.22 -9.43 -22.16
C HIS A 368 -8.88 -9.09 -22.80
N ALA A 369 -8.41 -9.96 -23.69
CA ALA A 369 -7.18 -9.72 -24.42
C ALA A 369 -7.35 -10.09 -25.90
N ILE A 370 -6.72 -9.29 -26.77
CA ILE A 370 -6.53 -9.61 -28.18
C ILE A 370 -5.03 -9.83 -28.39
N ILE A 371 -4.68 -10.92 -29.06
CA ILE A 371 -3.30 -11.33 -29.28
C ILE A 371 -2.86 -10.96 -30.69
N PHE A 372 -1.65 -10.43 -30.85
CA PHE A 372 -1.12 -9.98 -32.15
C PHE A 372 0.24 -10.59 -32.43
N GLU A 373 0.52 -10.91 -33.69
CA GLU A 373 1.83 -11.41 -34.10
C GLU A 373 2.85 -10.26 -34.11
N THR A 374 2.43 -9.07 -34.56
CA THR A 374 3.31 -7.90 -34.73
C THR A 374 2.81 -6.65 -34.00
N ILE A 375 3.73 -5.73 -33.69
CA ILE A 375 3.40 -4.41 -33.11
C ILE A 375 2.58 -3.56 -34.10
N LYS A 376 2.76 -3.77 -35.40
CA LYS A 376 2.01 -3.07 -36.45
C LYS A 376 0.52 -3.40 -36.38
N ASP A 377 0.17 -4.67 -36.21
CA ASP A 377 -1.23 -5.12 -36.12
C ASP A 377 -1.87 -4.66 -34.81
N LEU A 378 -1.11 -4.69 -33.71
CA LEU A 378 -1.52 -4.08 -32.45
C LEU A 378 -1.81 -2.57 -32.61
N SER A 379 -0.94 -1.82 -33.30
CA SER A 379 -1.18 -0.40 -33.55
C SER A 379 -2.41 -0.18 -34.44
N ARG A 380 -2.69 -1.08 -35.38
CA ARG A 380 -3.88 -1.02 -36.23
C ARG A 380 -5.15 -1.24 -35.40
N CYS A 381 -5.13 -2.21 -34.48
CA CYS A 381 -6.22 -2.45 -33.55
C CYS A 381 -6.49 -1.21 -32.68
N LEU A 382 -5.44 -0.54 -32.20
CA LEU A 382 -5.62 0.72 -31.46
C LEU A 382 -6.33 1.78 -32.31
N ASP A 383 -5.97 1.93 -33.59
CA ASP A 383 -6.64 2.89 -34.48
C ASP A 383 -8.11 2.54 -34.68
N VAL A 384 -8.44 1.25 -34.81
CA VAL A 384 -9.82 0.75 -34.89
C VAL A 384 -10.60 1.10 -33.62
N ILE A 385 -10.05 0.82 -32.44
CA ILE A 385 -10.70 1.12 -31.15
C ILE A 385 -10.91 2.63 -30.97
N VAL A 386 -9.93 3.46 -31.35
CA VAL A 386 -10.02 4.92 -31.25
C VAL A 386 -11.04 5.50 -32.24
N GLY A 387 -11.24 4.86 -33.38
CA GLY A 387 -12.23 5.25 -34.39
C GLY A 387 -13.65 4.76 -34.10
N ASP A 388 -13.84 3.84 -33.14
CA ASP A 388 -15.15 3.30 -32.78
C ASP A 388 -15.95 4.33 -31.97
N THR A 389 -17.05 4.81 -32.54
CA THR A 389 -17.91 5.84 -31.94
C THR A 389 -18.63 5.38 -30.69
N ASP A 390 -18.74 4.06 -30.48
CA ASP A 390 -19.40 3.48 -29.30
C ASP A 390 -18.43 3.32 -28.13
N VAL A 391 -17.16 3.74 -28.27
CA VAL A 391 -16.12 3.54 -27.27
C VAL A 391 -15.67 4.86 -26.67
N SER A 392 -15.72 4.96 -25.34
CA SER A 392 -15.03 6.00 -24.60
C SER A 392 -13.76 5.43 -23.96
N ILE A 393 -12.58 5.93 -24.35
CA ILE A 393 -11.31 5.52 -23.76
C ILE A 393 -11.05 6.32 -22.47
N GLU A 394 -11.02 5.61 -21.34
CA GLU A 394 -10.78 6.20 -20.02
C GLU A 394 -9.29 6.31 -19.70
N ARG A 395 -8.51 5.28 -20.01
CA ARG A 395 -7.07 5.26 -19.72
C ARG A 395 -6.33 4.30 -20.61
N ILE A 396 -5.15 4.70 -21.06
CA ILE A 396 -4.19 3.80 -21.71
C ILE A 396 -2.95 3.63 -20.84
N LYS A 397 -2.48 2.39 -20.70
CA LYS A 397 -1.19 2.02 -20.10
C LYS A 397 -0.34 1.33 -21.18
N ASN A 398 0.62 2.06 -21.72
CA ASN A 398 1.57 1.55 -22.69
C ASN A 398 2.82 0.98 -21.98
N ARG A 399 2.86 -0.34 -21.74
CA ARG A 399 4.05 -0.99 -21.15
C ARG A 399 5.09 -1.40 -22.19
N PHE A 400 4.83 -1.14 -23.48
CA PHE A 400 5.82 -1.20 -24.54
C PHE A 400 6.62 0.10 -24.68
N SER A 401 6.29 1.15 -23.91
CA SER A 401 7.08 2.37 -23.94
C SER A 401 8.50 2.13 -23.42
N ARG A 402 9.48 2.84 -24.00
CA ARG A 402 10.86 2.81 -23.51
C ARG A 402 11.01 3.43 -22.12
N ALA A 403 10.12 4.37 -21.78
CA ALA A 403 10.08 4.98 -20.46
C ALA A 403 9.43 4.08 -19.39
N TYR A 404 8.85 2.94 -19.77
CA TYR A 404 8.24 2.01 -18.83
C TYR A 404 9.31 1.22 -18.06
N ASP A 405 9.24 1.28 -16.72
CA ASP A 405 10.09 0.50 -15.84
C ASP A 405 9.63 -0.97 -15.80
N PRO A 406 10.41 -1.93 -16.35
CA PRO A 406 10.05 -3.35 -16.33
C PRO A 406 9.97 -3.93 -14.92
N ASP A 407 10.62 -3.33 -13.91
CA ASP A 407 10.57 -3.80 -12.53
C ASP A 407 9.17 -3.62 -11.90
N GLU A 408 8.27 -2.84 -12.50
CA GLU A 408 6.88 -2.71 -12.05
C GLU A 408 6.04 -3.97 -12.34
N SER A 409 6.37 -4.71 -13.40
CA SER A 409 5.62 -5.88 -13.86
C SER A 409 6.47 -7.15 -13.95
N ALA A 410 7.67 -7.16 -13.36
CA ALA A 410 8.63 -8.25 -13.48
C ALA A 410 8.95 -8.60 -14.96
N GLY A 411 9.11 -7.55 -15.77
CA GLY A 411 9.42 -7.63 -17.21
C GLY A 411 8.20 -7.80 -18.12
N TYR A 412 7.01 -8.13 -17.60
CA TYR A 412 5.83 -8.31 -18.45
C TYR A 412 5.41 -7.00 -19.15
N ARG A 413 5.15 -7.07 -20.47
CA ARG A 413 4.70 -5.93 -21.28
C ARG A 413 3.41 -6.28 -22.02
N ASP A 414 2.51 -5.31 -22.09
CA ASP A 414 1.25 -5.31 -22.83
C ASP A 414 0.83 -3.86 -23.10
N PHE A 415 -0.24 -3.70 -23.87
CA PHE A 415 -0.90 -2.43 -24.06
C PHE A 415 -2.30 -2.52 -23.49
N SER A 416 -2.54 -1.88 -22.33
CA SER A 416 -3.79 -2.03 -21.59
C SER A 416 -4.66 -0.78 -21.72
N ILE A 417 -5.90 -0.97 -22.16
CA ILE A 417 -6.89 0.07 -22.40
C ILE A 417 -8.04 -0.13 -21.43
N ASN A 418 -8.31 0.87 -20.60
CA ASN A 418 -9.55 0.97 -19.84
C ASN A 418 -10.53 1.79 -20.67
N LEU A 419 -11.70 1.24 -20.96
CA LEU A 419 -12.72 1.86 -21.81
C LEU A 419 -14.13 1.61 -21.28
N ARG A 420 -15.09 2.41 -21.73
CA ARG A 420 -16.53 2.21 -21.56
C ARG A 420 -17.18 2.02 -22.93
N LEU A 421 -18.24 1.23 -22.95
CA LEU A 421 -19.11 1.11 -24.13
C LEU A 421 -20.32 2.01 -23.95
N VAL A 422 -20.47 2.97 -24.86
CA VAL A 422 -21.54 3.98 -24.88
C VAL A 422 -22.43 3.71 -26.10
N THR A 423 -23.05 2.53 -26.14
CA THR A 423 -24.01 2.15 -27.18
C THR A 423 -25.43 2.49 -26.71
N PRO A 424 -26.41 2.56 -27.62
CA PRO A 424 -27.82 2.66 -27.23
C PRO A 424 -28.25 1.54 -26.27
N GLU A 425 -27.71 0.33 -26.46
CA GLU A 425 -27.97 -0.83 -25.61
C GLU A 425 -27.40 -0.68 -24.19
N THR A 426 -26.14 -0.25 -24.04
CA THR A 426 -25.55 -0.08 -22.70
C THR A 426 -26.22 1.06 -21.93
N ILE A 427 -26.65 2.11 -22.62
CA ILE A 427 -27.44 3.21 -22.04
C ILE A 427 -28.81 2.71 -21.58
N ALA A 428 -29.51 1.95 -22.43
CA ALA A 428 -30.83 1.40 -22.08
C ALA A 428 -30.76 0.45 -20.86
N LEU A 429 -29.65 -0.27 -20.71
CA LEU A 429 -29.39 -1.18 -19.59
C LEU A 429 -28.79 -0.47 -18.35
N GLY A 430 -28.45 0.83 -18.44
CA GLY A 430 -27.84 1.59 -17.36
C GLY A 430 -26.45 1.10 -16.94
N VAL A 431 -25.67 0.56 -17.88
CA VAL A 431 -24.33 -0.01 -17.64
C VAL A 431 -23.23 0.66 -18.45
N GLU A 432 -23.52 1.75 -19.16
CA GLU A 432 -22.59 2.53 -19.98
C GLU A 432 -21.47 3.21 -19.17
N ALA A 433 -21.64 3.30 -17.85
CA ALA A 433 -20.62 3.77 -16.92
C ALA A 433 -19.59 2.68 -16.53
N HIS A 434 -19.87 1.40 -16.83
CA HIS A 434 -18.97 0.31 -16.45
C HIS A 434 -17.68 0.34 -17.27
N VAL A 435 -16.54 0.28 -16.59
CA VAL A 435 -15.22 0.28 -17.24
C VAL A 435 -14.73 -1.15 -17.42
N CYS A 436 -14.38 -1.48 -18.66
CA CYS A 436 -13.74 -2.73 -19.04
C CYS A 436 -12.24 -2.53 -19.28
N GLU A 437 -11.45 -3.60 -19.11
CA GLU A 437 -10.02 -3.61 -19.44
C GLU A 437 -9.77 -4.50 -20.67
N VAL A 438 -9.29 -3.92 -21.77
CA VAL A 438 -8.85 -4.64 -22.96
C VAL A 438 -7.33 -4.61 -23.03
N GLN A 439 -6.70 -5.78 -23.13
CA GLN A 439 -5.25 -5.92 -23.23
C GLN A 439 -4.87 -6.32 -24.66
N LEU A 440 -4.05 -5.51 -25.34
CA LEU A 440 -3.44 -5.89 -26.60
C LEU A 440 -2.05 -6.47 -26.28
N ILE A 441 -1.83 -7.73 -26.64
CA ILE A 441 -0.65 -8.49 -26.22
C ILE A 441 0.02 -9.09 -27.45
N LEU A 442 1.34 -9.03 -27.53
CA LEU A 442 2.08 -9.75 -28.56
C LEU A 442 2.09 -11.26 -28.26
N LYS A 443 1.94 -12.10 -29.29
CA LYS A 443 1.92 -13.56 -29.17
C LYS A 443 3.18 -14.09 -28.50
N SER A 444 4.33 -13.51 -28.80
CA SER A 444 5.61 -13.82 -28.16
C SER A 444 5.57 -13.64 -26.63
N PHE A 445 4.90 -12.61 -26.13
CA PHE A 445 4.66 -12.38 -24.70
C PHE A 445 3.56 -13.29 -24.13
N ALA A 446 2.52 -13.58 -24.91
CA ALA A 446 1.44 -14.48 -24.51
C ALA A 446 1.94 -15.92 -24.31
N ASN A 447 2.79 -16.42 -25.20
CA ASN A 447 3.36 -17.77 -25.16
C ASN A 447 4.18 -18.05 -23.88
N ILE A 448 4.91 -17.05 -23.39
CA ILE A 448 5.75 -17.20 -22.19
C ILE A 448 4.98 -16.94 -20.88
N LYS A 449 3.72 -16.50 -20.96
CA LYS A 449 2.85 -16.25 -19.82
C LYS A 449 2.29 -17.56 -19.27
N THR A 450 3.12 -18.27 -18.52
CA THR A 450 2.72 -19.54 -17.88
C THR A 450 1.92 -19.33 -16.58
N LEU A 451 1.07 -20.30 -16.22
CA LEU A 451 0.36 -20.31 -14.92
C LEU A 451 1.34 -20.26 -13.74
N ASN A 452 2.48 -20.95 -13.84
CA ASN A 452 3.52 -20.93 -12.81
C ASN A 452 4.23 -19.57 -12.73
N GLY A 453 4.50 -18.91 -13.87
CA GLY A 453 4.99 -17.53 -13.89
C GLY A 453 4.02 -16.57 -13.22
N HIS A 454 2.71 -16.71 -13.47
CA HIS A 454 1.70 -15.90 -12.79
C HIS A 454 1.69 -16.10 -11.27
N LYS A 455 1.83 -17.35 -10.79
CA LYS A 455 1.95 -17.65 -9.34
C LYS A 455 3.19 -16.98 -8.73
N ARG A 456 4.35 -17.04 -9.39
CA ARG A 456 5.59 -16.38 -8.95
C ARG A 456 5.43 -14.86 -8.91
N TYR A 457 4.81 -14.28 -9.93
CA TYR A 457 4.49 -12.85 -9.97
C TYR A 457 3.58 -12.43 -8.81
N ILE A 458 2.51 -13.20 -8.52
CA ILE A 458 1.64 -12.91 -7.38
C ILE A 458 2.43 -12.93 -6.07
N ALA A 459 3.26 -13.96 -5.87
CA ALA A 459 4.10 -14.07 -4.68
C ALA A 459 5.02 -12.85 -4.56
N TRP A 460 5.80 -12.55 -5.60
CA TRP A 460 6.70 -11.39 -5.64
C TRP A 460 6.00 -10.06 -5.34
N ARG A 461 4.84 -9.83 -5.96
CA ARG A 461 4.03 -8.63 -5.73
C ARG A 461 3.54 -8.55 -4.30
N ASN A 462 3.10 -9.67 -3.72
CA ASN A 462 2.62 -9.70 -2.35
C ASN A 462 3.76 -9.43 -1.35
N TRP A 463 4.98 -9.92 -1.61
CA TRP A 463 6.17 -9.59 -0.82
C TRP A 463 6.57 -8.10 -0.87
N ARG A 464 6.29 -7.39 -1.97
CA ARG A 464 6.52 -5.93 -2.08
C ARG A 464 5.49 -5.09 -1.32
N GLY A 465 4.30 -5.63 -1.10
CA GLY A 465 3.20 -4.96 -0.41
C GLY A 465 3.24 -5.09 1.12
N LEU A 466 4.05 -6.00 1.65
CA LEU A 466 4.45 -6.06 3.06
C LEU A 466 5.50 -4.97 3.34
#